data_AF-A0A538CNG2-F1
#
_entry.id   AF-A0A538CNG2-F1
#
_cell.length_a   1.000
_cell.length_b   1.000
_cell.length_c   1.000
_cell.angle_alpha   90.00
_cell.angle_beta   90.00
_cell.angle_gamma   90.00
#
_symmetry.space_group_name_H-M   'P 1'
#
loop_
_entity.id
_entity.type
_entity.pdbx_description
1 polymer ?
#
loop_
_entity_poly.entity_id
_entity_poly.type
_entity_poly.pdbx_seq_one_letter_code
_entity_poly.pdbx_strand_id
1 'polypeptide(L)'
;MEPDQTIRSLAMLRMAVGTSAWATPRLAGKAFGLDAEGNPQSPYLARLFGIRDIALGVGTLSTTGEARRQWLTLGVVCDAADAAAGVLAGRGGYLPKPATVMVTGVALVAAGLGLAALANSEA
;
A
#
# COMPACT_ATOMS: atom_id res chain seq x y z
N MET A 1 12.18 18.13 3.98
CA MET A 1 10.87 18.20 3.31
C MET A 1 9.88 18.70 4.33
N GLU A 2 9.01 19.64 3.96
CA GLU A 2 7.94 20.06 4.87
C GLU A 2 6.96 18.91 5.13
N PRO A 3 6.37 18.79 6.33
CA PRO A 3 5.48 17.69 6.69
C PRO A 3 4.34 17.47 5.68
N ASP A 4 3.76 18.56 5.16
CA ASP A 4 2.68 18.49 4.17
C ASP A 4 3.14 17.89 2.83
N GLN A 5 4.38 18.16 2.41
CA GLN A 5 4.96 17.60 1.19
C GLN A 5 5.18 16.09 1.30
N THR A 6 5.58 15.60 2.48
CA THR A 6 5.72 14.17 2.77
C THR A 6 4.37 13.47 2.72
N ILE A 7 3.35 14.05 3.36
CA ILE A 7 1.98 13.51 3.36
C ILE A 7 1.40 13.46 1.94
N ARG A 8 1.54 14.54 1.16
CA ARG A 8 1.10 14.57 -0.24
C ARG A 8 1.80 13.51 -1.08
N SER A 9 3.12 13.38 -0.95
CA SER A 9 3.89 12.39 -1.69
C SER A 9 3.44 10.96 -1.36
N LEU A 10 3.24 10.65 -0.08
CA LEU A 10 2.73 9.36 0.37
C LEU A 10 1.33 9.07 -0.19
N ALA A 11 0.43 10.04 -0.11
CA ALA A 11 -0.94 9.87 -0.62
C ALA A 11 -0.96 9.67 -2.13
N MET A 12 -0.18 10.45 -2.89
CA MET A 12 -0.06 10.29 -4.34
C MET A 12 0.53 8.93 -4.72
N LEU A 13 1.56 8.45 -3.99
CA LEU A 13 2.15 7.13 -4.21
C LEU A 13 1.11 6.02 -4.01
N ARG A 14 0.35 6.07 -2.91
CA ARG A 14 -0.74 5.11 -2.64
C ARG A 14 -1.79 5.13 -3.75
N MET A 15 -2.22 6.32 -4.19
CA MET A 15 -3.17 6.43 -5.30
C MET A 15 -2.60 5.85 -6.59
N ALA A 16 -1.32 6.08 -6.90
CA ALA A 16 -0.67 5.52 -8.08
C ALA A 16 -0.61 3.99 -8.02
N VAL A 17 -0.20 3.43 -6.88
CA VAL A 17 -0.17 1.97 -6.65
C VAL A 17 -1.58 1.39 -6.77
N GLY A 18 -2.55 1.93 -6.03
CA GLY A 18 -3.93 1.47 -6.06
C GLY A 18 -4.58 1.56 -7.44
N THR A 19 -4.35 2.66 -8.17
CA THR A 19 -4.84 2.83 -9.55
C THR A 19 -4.19 1.82 -10.49
N SER A 20 -2.89 1.58 -10.38
CA SER A 20 -2.21 0.56 -11.19
C SER A 20 -2.72 -0.85 -10.90
N ALA A 21 -2.92 -1.19 -9.62
CA ALA A 21 -3.48 -2.48 -9.21
C ALA A 21 -4.93 -2.65 -9.69
N TRP A 22 -5.71 -1.57 -9.76
CA TRP A 22 -7.10 -1.62 -10.19
C TRP A 22 -7.26 -1.65 -11.72
N ALA A 23 -6.57 -0.75 -12.42
CA ALA A 23 -6.69 -0.58 -13.87
C ALA A 23 -5.87 -1.60 -14.66
N THR A 24 -4.64 -1.89 -14.21
CA THR A 24 -3.69 -2.77 -14.90
C THR A 24 -3.13 -3.87 -13.99
N PRO A 25 -3.99 -4.68 -13.32
CA PRO A 25 -3.59 -5.61 -12.27
C PRO A 25 -2.52 -6.61 -12.67
N ARG A 26 -2.53 -7.08 -13.93
CA ARG A 26 -1.52 -8.02 -14.43
C ARG A 26 -0.13 -7.39 -14.53
N LEU A 27 -0.07 -6.14 -15.00
CA LEU A 27 1.19 -5.40 -15.10
C LEU A 27 1.71 -5.00 -13.73
N ALA A 28 0.82 -4.50 -12.87
CA ALA A 28 1.14 -4.17 -11.48
C ALA A 28 1.66 -5.41 -10.75
N GLY A 29 0.92 -6.53 -10.77
CA GLY A 29 1.34 -7.78 -10.14
C GLY A 29 2.72 -8.26 -10.62
N LYS A 30 2.99 -8.19 -11.93
CA LYS A 30 4.29 -8.55 -12.50
C LYS A 30 5.44 -7.70 -11.94
N ALA A 31 5.21 -6.39 -11.72
CA ALA A 31 6.21 -5.51 -11.10
C ALA A 31 6.54 -5.91 -9.65
N PHE A 32 5.60 -6.56 -8.96
CA PHE A 32 5.79 -7.11 -7.62
C PHE A 32 6.23 -8.59 -7.62
N GLY A 33 6.51 -9.18 -8.79
CA GLY A 33 6.90 -10.58 -8.93
C GLY A 33 5.76 -11.59 -8.78
N LEU A 34 4.51 -11.13 -8.92
CA LEU A 34 3.31 -11.98 -8.89
C LEU A 34 3.02 -12.56 -10.28
N ASP A 35 2.54 -13.80 -10.30
CA ASP A 35 2.14 -14.50 -11.52
C ASP A 35 0.61 -14.59 -11.64
N ALA A 36 0.05 -13.78 -12.55
CA ALA A 36 -1.38 -13.78 -12.82
C ALA A 36 -1.82 -14.87 -13.81
N GLU A 37 -0.88 -15.52 -14.51
CA GLU A 37 -1.18 -16.66 -15.40
C GLU A 37 -1.35 -17.94 -14.57
N GLY A 38 -0.44 -18.18 -13.63
CA GLY A 38 -0.54 -19.25 -12.63
C GLY A 38 -1.64 -19.03 -11.58
N ASN A 39 -2.15 -17.80 -11.43
CA ASN A 39 -3.28 -17.47 -10.56
C ASN A 39 -4.27 -16.50 -11.23
N PRO A 40 -5.25 -17.01 -12.01
CA PRO A 40 -6.18 -16.19 -12.77
C PRO A 40 -7.18 -15.40 -11.89
N GLN A 41 -7.29 -15.71 -10.59
CA GLN A 41 -8.12 -14.96 -9.64
C GLN A 41 -7.39 -13.72 -9.10
N SER A 42 -6.06 -13.66 -9.21
CA SER A 42 -5.26 -12.55 -8.68
C SER A 42 -5.64 -11.17 -9.23
N PRO A 43 -6.05 -10.97 -10.50
CA PRO A 43 -6.45 -9.65 -10.99
C PRO A 43 -7.77 -9.13 -10.40
N TYR A 44 -8.64 -10.03 -9.93
CA TYR A 44 -9.85 -9.66 -9.20
C TYR A 44 -9.47 -9.16 -7.80
N LEU A 45 -8.64 -9.94 -7.07
CA LEU A 45 -8.16 -9.57 -5.73
C LEU A 45 -7.36 -8.27 -5.74
N ALA A 46 -6.51 -8.06 -6.76
CA ALA A 46 -5.74 -6.83 -6.93
C ALA A 46 -6.62 -5.57 -7.07
N ARG A 47 -7.82 -5.70 -7.67
CA ARG A 47 -8.80 -4.59 -7.74
C ARG A 47 -9.42 -4.29 -6.38
N LEU A 48 -9.78 -5.32 -5.64
CA LEU A 48 -10.32 -5.17 -4.28
C LEU A 48 -9.28 -4.54 -3.34
N PHE A 49 -8.01 -4.91 -3.50
CA PHE A 49 -6.89 -4.27 -2.82
C PHE A 49 -6.72 -2.81 -3.26
N GLY A 50 -6.60 -2.57 -4.57
CA GLY A 50 -6.22 -1.26 -5.09
C GLY A 50 -7.22 -0.15 -4.79
N ILE A 51 -8.54 -0.45 -4.74
CA ILE A 51 -9.55 0.56 -4.43
C ILE A 51 -9.42 1.12 -3.00
N ARG A 52 -8.94 0.31 -2.05
CA ARG A 52 -8.68 0.75 -0.67
C ARG A 52 -7.56 1.78 -0.63
N ASP A 53 -6.47 1.56 -1.36
CA ASP A 53 -5.33 2.49 -1.41
C ASP A 53 -5.71 3.82 -2.06
N ILE A 54 -6.56 3.78 -3.09
CA ILE A 54 -7.14 4.99 -3.69
C ILE A 54 -7.97 5.74 -2.65
N ALA A 55 -8.86 5.05 -1.93
CA ALA A 55 -9.70 5.67 -0.90
C ALA A 55 -8.87 6.29 0.24
N LEU A 56 -7.85 5.59 0.74
CA LEU A 56 -6.94 6.09 1.77
C LEU A 56 -6.18 7.34 1.30
N GLY A 57 -5.69 7.34 0.05
CA GLY A 57 -5.01 8.49 -0.53
C GLY A 57 -5.93 9.70 -0.72
N VAL A 58 -7.14 9.49 -1.25
CA VAL A 58 -8.17 10.53 -1.38
C VAL A 58 -8.56 11.09 -0.01
N GLY A 59 -8.82 10.23 0.97
CA GLY A 59 -9.13 10.64 2.34
C GLY A 59 -8.02 11.50 2.96
N THR A 60 -6.76 11.10 2.77
CA THR A 60 -5.58 11.85 3.24
C THR A 60 -5.48 13.24 2.60
N LEU A 61 -5.70 13.35 1.28
CA LEU A 61 -5.58 14.63 0.55
C LEU A 61 -6.79 15.56 0.73
N SER A 62 -7.98 15.01 0.96
CA SER A 62 -9.23 15.76 1.09
C SER A 62 -9.52 16.26 2.52
N THR A 63 -8.73 15.83 3.50
CA THR A 63 -8.91 16.20 4.91
C THR A 63 -7.71 16.95 5.46
N THR A 64 -7.86 17.58 6.62
CA THR A 64 -6.81 18.27 7.40
C THR A 64 -6.97 17.95 8.89
N GLY A 65 -6.01 18.35 9.74
CA GLY A 65 -6.07 18.16 11.19
C GLY A 65 -6.27 16.71 11.60
N GLU A 66 -7.12 16.48 12.61
CA GLU A 66 -7.37 15.13 13.16
C GLU A 66 -7.98 14.16 12.13
N ALA A 67 -8.82 14.65 11.22
CA ALA A 67 -9.40 13.79 10.18
C ALA A 67 -8.33 13.23 9.24
N ARG A 68 -7.33 14.05 8.87
CA ARG A 68 -6.18 13.60 8.09
C ARG A 68 -5.33 12.60 8.87
N ARG A 69 -5.12 12.87 10.16
CA ARG A 69 -4.39 11.98 11.06
C ARG A 69 -5.05 10.60 11.12
N GLN A 70 -6.37 10.52 11.21
CA GLN A 70 -7.12 9.25 11.15
C GLN A 70 -6.89 8.49 9.84
N TRP A 71 -6.94 9.17 8.69
CA TRP A 71 -6.65 8.53 7.39
C TRP A 71 -5.21 8.02 7.28
N LEU A 72 -4.24 8.78 7.81
CA LEU A 72 -2.84 8.36 7.87
C LEU A 72 -2.67 7.13 8.77
N THR A 73 -3.29 7.10 9.95
CA THR A 73 -3.28 5.96 10.87
C THR A 73 -3.89 4.72 10.23
N LEU A 74 -5.06 4.84 9.59
CA LEU A 74 -5.68 3.73 8.87
C LEU A 74 -4.78 3.19 7.75
N GLY A 75 -4.08 4.09 7.05
CA GLY A 75 -3.10 3.70 6.05
C GLY A 75 -1.94 2.90 6.64
N VAL A 76 -1.36 3.33 7.75
CA VAL A 76 -0.29 2.58 8.46
C VAL A 76 -0.78 1.19 8.89
N VAL A 77 -2.02 1.10 9.41
CA VAL A 77 -2.61 -0.19 9.80
C VAL A 77 -2.76 -1.11 8.60
N CYS A 78 -3.21 -0.59 7.45
CA CYS A 78 -3.31 -1.37 6.21
C CYS A 78 -1.95 -1.86 5.73
N ASP A 79 -0.96 -0.97 5.67
CA ASP A 79 0.40 -1.30 5.23
C ASP A 79 1.05 -2.35 6.14
N ALA A 80 0.85 -2.26 7.45
CA ALA A 80 1.32 -3.25 8.41
C ALA A 80 0.62 -4.61 8.24
N ALA A 81 -0.69 -4.61 8.00
CA ALA A 81 -1.46 -5.83 7.72
C ALA A 81 -1.03 -6.49 6.40
N ASP A 82 -0.72 -5.71 5.37
CA ASP A 82 -0.24 -6.20 4.09
C ASP A 82 1.18 -6.80 4.22
N ALA A 83 2.05 -6.18 5.02
CA ALA A 83 3.36 -6.76 5.35
C ALA A 83 3.22 -8.11 6.07
N ALA A 84 2.30 -8.21 7.03
CA ALA A 84 1.99 -9.47 7.70
C ALA A 84 1.45 -10.52 6.70
N ALA A 85 0.56 -10.13 5.79
CA ALA A 85 0.05 -11.00 4.74
C ALA A 85 1.18 -11.52 3.82
N GLY A 86 2.14 -10.66 3.47
CA GLY A 86 3.34 -11.04 2.71
C GLY A 86 4.22 -12.07 3.44
N VAL A 87 4.45 -11.89 4.74
CA VAL A 87 5.19 -12.87 5.56
C VAL A 87 4.46 -14.21 5.64
N LEU A 88 3.14 -14.18 5.91
CA LEU A 88 2.32 -15.38 5.92
C LEU A 88 2.34 -16.09 4.56
N ALA A 89 2.42 -15.31 3.47
CA ALA A 89 2.54 -15.81 2.10
C ALA A 89 3.81 -16.57 1.79
N GLY A 90 4.94 -16.00 2.18
CA GLY A 90 6.21 -16.71 2.05
C GLY A 90 6.23 -17.98 2.90
N ARG A 91 5.67 -17.93 4.12
CA ARG A 91 5.65 -19.09 5.03
C ARG A 91 4.69 -20.18 4.57
N GLY A 92 3.56 -19.82 3.97
CA GLY A 92 2.57 -20.75 3.44
C GLY A 92 2.90 -21.32 2.06
N GLY A 93 3.98 -20.84 1.42
CA GLY A 93 4.45 -21.37 0.13
C GLY A 93 3.65 -20.91 -1.09
N TYR A 94 2.73 -19.95 -0.94
CA TYR A 94 1.94 -19.41 -2.06
C TYR A 94 2.61 -18.22 -2.76
N LEU A 95 3.73 -17.69 -2.22
CA LEU A 95 4.61 -16.77 -2.93
C LEU A 95 6.05 -17.29 -2.97
N PRO A 96 6.74 -17.16 -4.12
CA PRO A 96 8.18 -17.42 -4.17
C PRO A 96 8.94 -16.40 -3.32
N LYS A 97 10.15 -16.76 -2.86
CA LYS A 97 10.97 -15.92 -1.98
C LYS A 97 11.18 -14.48 -2.50
N PRO A 98 11.50 -14.25 -3.80
CA PRO A 98 11.68 -12.89 -4.30
C PRO A 98 10.40 -12.05 -4.21
N ALA A 99 9.25 -12.62 -4.57
CA ALA A 99 7.96 -11.93 -4.47
C ALA A 99 7.60 -11.64 -3.01
N THR A 100 7.83 -12.60 -2.11
CA THR A 100 7.63 -12.42 -0.66
C THR A 100 8.42 -11.22 -0.12
N VAL A 101 9.71 -11.14 -0.44
CA VAL A 101 10.58 -10.03 -0.03
C VAL A 101 10.08 -8.72 -0.63
N MET A 102 9.71 -8.72 -1.91
CA MET A 102 9.23 -7.52 -2.60
C MET A 102 7.96 -6.95 -1.97
N VAL A 103 6.89 -7.76 -1.88
CA VAL A 103 5.59 -7.28 -1.36
C VAL A 103 5.67 -6.87 0.11
N THR A 104 6.39 -7.65 0.92
CA THR A 104 6.58 -7.35 2.34
C THR A 104 7.43 -6.11 2.54
N GLY A 105 8.53 -5.99 1.79
CA GLY A 105 9.45 -4.85 1.88
C GLY A 105 8.77 -3.54 1.51
N VAL A 106 8.01 -3.52 0.41
CA VAL A 106 7.28 -2.32 -0.02
C VAL A 106 6.23 -1.91 1.03
N ALA A 107 5.47 -2.88 1.56
CA ALA A 107 4.49 -2.62 2.61
C ALA A 107 5.12 -2.06 3.90
N LEU A 108 6.27 -2.61 4.34
CA LEU A 108 7.01 -2.10 5.49
C LEU A 108 7.54 -0.68 5.27
N VAL A 109 8.04 -0.38 4.07
CA VAL A 109 8.49 0.97 3.71
C VAL A 109 7.31 1.95 3.75
N ALA A 110 6.16 1.58 3.19
CA ALA A 110 4.95 2.42 3.22
C ALA A 110 4.47 2.67 4.67
N ALA A 111 4.44 1.64 5.51
CA ALA A 111 4.12 1.77 6.93
C ALA A 111 5.09 2.72 7.65
N GLY A 112 6.40 2.59 7.39
CA GLY A 112 7.42 3.47 7.95
C GLY A 112 7.26 4.93 7.53
N LEU A 113 6.95 5.18 6.25
CA LEU A 113 6.66 6.53 5.73
C LEU A 113 5.38 7.11 6.36
N GLY A 114 4.35 6.29 6.56
CA GLY A 114 3.11 6.72 7.23
C GLY A 114 3.33 7.07 8.71
N LEU A 115 4.14 6.27 9.43
CA LEU A 115 4.52 6.57 10.81
C LEU A 115 5.34 7.87 10.91
N ALA A 116 6.28 8.07 9.99
CA ALA A 116 7.05 9.31 9.92
C ALA A 116 6.13 10.52 9.61
N ALA A 117 5.16 10.37 8.71
CA ALA A 117 4.19 11.41 8.41
C ALA A 117 3.32 11.77 9.62
N LEU A 118 2.88 10.77 10.40
CA LEU A 118 2.13 10.97 11.65
C LEU A 118 2.96 11.71 12.70
N ALA A 119 4.19 11.28 12.95
CA ALA A 119 5.07 11.90 13.94
C ALA A 119 5.36 13.38 13.64
N ASN A 120 5.50 13.72 12.35
CA ASN A 120 5.74 15.10 11.91
C ASN A 120 4.46 15.93 11.79
N SER A 121 3.28 15.33 11.94
CA SER A 121 1.99 16.04 11.93
C SER A 121 1.56 16.56 13.30
N GLU A 122 2.24 16.12 14.37
CA GLU A 122 2.02 16.61 15.75
C GLU A 122 3.03 17.68 16.19
N ALA A 123 4.03 17.99 15.37
CA ALA A 123 5.06 19.01 15.60
C ALA A 123 4.71 20.33 14.92
#